data_AF-A0A5A9ZAT6-F1
#
_entry.id   AF-A0A5A9ZAT6-F1
#
_cell.length_a   1.000
_cell.length_b   1.000
_cell.length_c   1.000
_cell.angle_alpha   90.00
_cell.angle_beta   90.00
_cell.angle_gamma   90.00
#
_symmetry.space_group_name_H-M   'P 1'
#
loop_
_entity.id
_entity.type
_entity.pdbx_description
1 polymer ?
#
loop_
_entity_poly.entity_id
_entity_poly.type
_entity_poly.pdbx_seq_one_letter_code
_entity_poly.pdbx_strand_id
1 'polypeptide(L)'
;MTKLKLQWSPEQIAGVHSGVSHMSIYCYLWTDKRQGGTLWQYLRRKAKPYRQRLTTETRGRINDRISIHERPHVVKERSRIGDWEADTIIG
;
A
#
# COMPACT_ATOMS: atom_id res chain seq x y z
N MET A 1 -11.53 20.93 19.17
CA MET A 1 -11.78 19.96 18.07
C MET A 1 -10.58 19.03 17.94
N THR A 2 -10.77 17.70 17.99
CA THR A 2 -9.68 16.71 17.90
C THR A 2 -9.06 16.73 16.50
N LYS A 3 -7.73 16.91 16.37
CA LYS A 3 -7.03 17.03 15.07
C LYS A 3 -7.30 15.87 14.11
N LEU A 4 -7.57 14.67 14.64
CA LEU A 4 -8.01 13.50 13.86
C LEU A 4 -9.30 13.76 13.06
N LYS A 5 -10.28 14.47 13.63
CA LYS A 5 -11.54 14.81 12.92
C LYS A 5 -11.31 15.76 11.75
N LEU A 6 -10.18 16.47 11.74
CA LEU A 6 -9.74 17.32 10.64
C LEU A 6 -8.93 16.54 9.59
N GLN A 7 -8.92 15.20 9.64
CA GLN A 7 -8.19 14.31 8.70
C GLN A 7 -6.66 14.45 8.76
N TRP A 8 -6.12 14.94 9.88
CA TRP A 8 -4.68 14.96 10.09
C TRP A 8 -4.14 13.54 10.31
N SER A 9 -3.02 13.22 9.67
CA SER A 9 -2.34 11.94 9.92
C SER A 9 -1.64 11.95 11.29
N PRO A 10 -1.47 10.79 11.95
CA PRO A 10 -0.71 10.69 13.20
C PRO A 10 0.68 11.32 13.13
N GLU A 11 1.34 11.24 11.97
CA GLU A 11 2.65 11.86 11.73
C GLU A 11 2.55 13.40 11.71
N GLN A 12 1.50 13.96 11.10
CA GLN A 12 1.26 15.42 11.13
C GLN A 12 0.91 15.91 12.53
N ILE A 13 0.15 15.12 13.29
CA ILE A 13 -0.20 15.45 14.68
C ILE A 13 1.06 15.46 15.56
N ALA A 14 1.91 14.44 15.43
CA ALA A 14 3.20 14.36 16.13
C ALA A 14 4.14 15.51 15.75
N GLY A 15 4.18 15.90 14.47
CA GLY A 15 5.01 17.03 14.00
C GLY A 15 4.62 18.40 14.59
N VAL A 16 3.35 18.58 14.99
CA VAL A 16 2.85 19.83 15.61
C VAL A 16 2.74 19.73 17.13
N HIS A 17 2.85 18.53 17.70
CA HIS A 17 2.88 18.30 19.14
C HIS A 17 4.19 17.63 19.53
N SER A 18 5.19 18.46 19.78
CA SER A 18 6.46 18.07 20.38
C SER A 18 6.17 17.40 21.73
N GLY A 19 6.41 16.08 21.83
CA GLY A 19 6.15 15.30 23.04
C GLY A 19 5.28 14.06 22.85
N VAL A 20 4.66 13.88 21.68
CA VAL A 20 3.91 12.65 21.37
C VAL A 20 4.43 12.02 20.09
N SER A 21 4.90 10.77 20.19
CA SER A 21 5.27 9.99 19.01
C SER A 21 4.02 9.58 18.22
N HIS A 22 4.13 9.57 16.88
CA HIS A 22 3.07 9.06 16.02
C HIS A 22 2.68 7.61 16.36
N MET A 23 3.64 6.80 16.84
CA MET A 23 3.39 5.43 17.31
C MET A 23 2.47 5.42 18.54
N SER A 24 2.64 6.35 19.48
CA SER A 24 1.75 6.47 20.65
C SER A 24 0.32 6.81 20.23
N ILE A 25 0.15 7.65 19.21
CA ILE A 25 -1.16 7.98 18.63
C ILE A 25 -1.78 6.73 17.99
N TYR A 26 -1.00 5.95 17.23
CA TYR A 26 -1.49 4.67 16.69
C TYR A 26 -1.89 3.70 17.79
N CYS A 27 -1.06 3.50 18.82
CA CYS A 27 -1.39 2.64 19.97
C CYS A 27 -2.71 3.07 20.63
N TYR A 28 -2.90 4.37 20.85
CA TYR A 28 -4.14 4.90 21.42
C TYR A 28 -5.35 4.61 20.53
N LEU A 29 -5.25 4.83 19.22
CA LEU A 29 -6.32 4.53 18.25
C LEU A 29 -6.69 3.05 18.22
N TRP A 30 -5.70 2.15 18.30
CA TRP A 30 -5.95 0.71 18.34
C TRP A 30 -6.59 0.27 19.65
N THR A 31 -6.21 0.87 20.78
CA THR A 31 -6.85 0.62 22.08
C THR A 31 -8.30 1.10 22.08
N ASP A 32 -8.57 2.31 21.59
CA ASP A 32 -9.94 2.84 21.40
C ASP A 32 -10.77 1.90 20.52
N LYS A 33 -10.22 1.46 19.39
CA LYS A 33 -10.88 0.49 18.50
C LYS A 33 -11.22 -0.82 19.21
N ARG A 34 -10.31 -1.36 20.02
CA ARG A 34 -10.54 -2.60 20.81
C ARG A 34 -11.64 -2.42 21.85
N GLN A 35 -11.85 -1.20 22.33
CA GLN A 35 -12.91 -0.84 23.29
C GLN A 35 -14.24 -0.49 22.61
N GLY A 36 -14.33 -0.60 21.27
CA GLY A 36 -15.54 -0.27 20.51
C GLY A 36 -15.62 1.18 20.03
N GLY A 37 -14.55 1.96 20.20
CA GLY A 37 -14.45 3.33 19.73
C GLY A 37 -14.31 3.45 18.21
N THR A 38 -14.54 4.67 17.72
CA THR A 38 -14.61 4.99 16.28
C THR A 38 -13.50 5.93 15.82
N LEU A 39 -12.52 6.26 16.67
CA LEU A 39 -11.50 7.25 16.33
C LEU A 39 -10.65 6.84 15.11
N TRP A 40 -10.42 5.55 14.95
CA TRP A 40 -9.69 4.98 13.82
C TRP A 40 -10.35 5.27 12.46
N GLN A 41 -11.66 5.55 12.42
CA GLN A 41 -12.37 5.87 11.18
C GLN A 41 -11.98 7.23 10.59
N TYR A 42 -11.43 8.12 11.42
CA TYR A 42 -10.95 9.44 11.00
C TYR A 42 -9.50 9.42 10.49
N LEU A 43 -8.85 8.26 10.44
CA LEU A 43 -7.53 8.13 9.82
C LEU A 43 -7.63 8.41 8.31
N ARG A 44 -6.81 9.35 7.83
CA ARG A 44 -6.73 9.74 6.42
C ARG A 44 -6.50 8.55 5.49
N ARG A 45 -5.64 7.61 5.91
CA ARG A 45 -5.39 6.36 5.20
C ARG A 45 -6.10 5.22 5.92
N LYS A 46 -7.09 4.64 5.25
CA LYS A 46 -7.68 3.38 5.65
C LYS A 46 -6.72 2.29 5.18
N ALA A 47 -6.10 1.57 6.12
CA ALA A 47 -5.25 0.43 5.77
C ALA A 47 -6.03 -0.50 4.83
N LYS A 48 -5.41 -0.93 3.73
CA LYS A 48 -6.02 -1.95 2.88
C LYS A 48 -6.20 -3.20 3.72
N PRO A 49 -7.39 -3.84 3.70
CA PRO A 49 -7.55 -5.11 4.39
C PRO A 49 -6.53 -6.09 3.83
N TYR A 50 -5.91 -6.86 4.71
CA TYR A 50 -5.00 -7.93 4.29
C TYR A 50 -5.78 -8.91 3.40
N ARG A 51 -5.26 -9.17 2.20
CA ARG A 51 -5.85 -10.13 1.29
C ARG A 51 -5.35 -11.53 1.66
N GLN A 52 -6.27 -12.42 2.01
CA GLN A 52 -5.91 -13.81 2.31
C GLN A 52 -5.39 -14.52 1.06
N ARG A 53 -4.33 -15.32 1.20
CA ARG A 53 -3.62 -15.99 0.09
C ARG A 53 -4.51 -16.92 -0.74
N LEU A 54 -5.60 -17.43 -0.17
CA LEU A 54 -6.54 -18.37 -0.81
C LEU A 54 -7.70 -17.65 -1.53
N THR A 55 -7.71 -16.33 -1.60
CA THR A 55 -8.76 -15.60 -2.32
C THR A 55 -8.55 -15.67 -3.82
N THR A 56 -9.60 -16.01 -4.57
CA THR A 56 -9.58 -16.09 -6.04
C THR A 56 -8.99 -14.82 -6.65
N GLU A 57 -8.08 -14.99 -7.60
CA GLU A 57 -7.47 -13.88 -8.34
C GLU A 57 -8.46 -13.27 -9.34
N THR A 58 -8.86 -12.02 -9.11
CA THR A 58 -9.81 -11.27 -9.95
C THR A 58 -9.15 -10.28 -10.90
N ARG A 59 -7.82 -10.12 -10.85
CA ARG A 59 -7.08 -9.12 -11.63
C ARG A 59 -7.01 -9.42 -13.14
N GLY A 60 -7.54 -10.56 -13.58
CA GLY A 60 -7.44 -11.02 -14.96
C GLY A 60 -6.01 -11.48 -15.31
N ARG A 61 -5.88 -12.14 -16.46
CA ARG A 61 -4.58 -12.39 -17.09
C ARG A 61 -4.36 -11.32 -18.16
N ILE A 62 -3.09 -10.99 -18.42
CA ILE A 62 -2.74 -10.12 -19.55
C ILE A 62 -3.09 -10.88 -20.83
N ASN A 63 -4.00 -10.31 -21.63
CA ASN A 63 -4.36 -10.86 -22.94
C ASN A 63 -3.16 -10.73 -23.89
N ASP A 64 -2.99 -11.72 -24.76
CA ASP A 64 -1.92 -11.77 -25.78
C ASP A 64 -0.50 -11.68 -25.20
N ARG A 65 -0.31 -12.16 -23.97
CA ARG A 65 1.04 -12.28 -23.41
C ARG A 65 1.87 -13.23 -24.29
N ILE A 66 2.99 -12.75 -24.80
CA ILE A 66 3.97 -13.58 -25.52
C ILE A 66 4.82 -14.31 -24.47
N SER A 67 4.99 -15.62 -24.62
CA SER A 67 5.84 -16.39 -23.73
C SER A 67 7.28 -15.85 -23.79
N ILE A 68 8.01 -15.93 -22.67
CA ILE A 68 9.44 -15.58 -22.66
C ILE A 68 10.25 -16.38 -23.68
N HIS A 69 9.80 -17.60 -24.01
CA HIS A 69 10.44 -18.51 -24.96
C HIS A 69 10.17 -18.15 -26.42
N GLU A 70 9.14 -17.36 -26.68
CA GLU A 70 8.74 -16.94 -28.04
C GLU A 70 9.31 -15.56 -28.39
N ARG A 71 10.09 -14.95 -27.50
CA ARG A 71 10.69 -13.64 -27.72
C ARG A 71 11.77 -13.73 -28.82
N PRO A 72 11.84 -12.75 -29.74
CA PRO A 72 12.88 -12.73 -30.75
C PRO A 72 14.27 -12.50 -30.12
N HIS A 73 15.29 -13.10 -30.71
CA HIS A 73 16.67 -13.08 -30.20
C HIS A 73 17.24 -11.68 -29.96
N VAL A 74 16.79 -10.69 -30.74
CA VAL A 74 17.15 -9.27 -30.59
C VAL A 74 16.88 -8.72 -29.19
N VAL A 75 15.87 -9.24 -28.48
CA VAL A 75 15.55 -8.84 -27.10
C VAL A 75 16.65 -9.31 -26.14
N LYS A 76 17.18 -10.52 -26.34
CA LYS A 76 18.31 -11.05 -25.56
C LYS A 76 19.59 -10.27 -25.81
N GLU A 77 19.77 -9.77 -27.02
CA GLU A 77 20.92 -8.96 -27.43
C GLU A 77 20.87 -7.52 -26.89
N ARG A 78 19.72 -7.07 -26.37
CA ARG A 78 19.50 -5.71 -25.84
C ARG A 78 19.90 -4.61 -26.83
N SER A 79 19.84 -4.89 -28.12
CA SER A 79 20.34 -4.00 -29.19
C SER A 79 19.32 -2.94 -29.62
N ARG A 80 18.04 -3.10 -29.24
CA ARG A 80 16.93 -2.19 -29.55
C ARG A 80 16.49 -1.40 -28.32
N ILE A 81 16.17 -0.12 -28.53
CA ILE A 81 15.51 0.73 -27.53
C ILE A 81 13.99 0.46 -27.57
N GLY A 82 13.38 0.23 -26.41
CA GLY A 82 11.92 0.01 -26.27
C GLY A 82 11.52 -1.33 -25.66
N ASP A 83 12.49 -2.23 -25.45
CA ASP A 83 12.27 -3.50 -24.72
C ASP A 83 12.43 -3.26 -23.21
N TRP A 84 11.32 -2.92 -22.54
CA TRP A 84 11.28 -2.67 -21.10
C TRP A 84 11.10 -3.99 -20.33
N GLU A 85 12.11 -4.40 -19.58
CA GLU A 85 12.04 -5.56 -18.67
C GLU A 85 11.57 -5.10 -17.29
N ALA A 86 10.31 -5.41 -16.94
CA ALA A 86 9.77 -5.21 -15.60
C ALA A 86 9.88 -6.50 -14.77
N ASP A 87 11.06 -7.09 -14.68
CA ASP A 87 11.26 -8.26 -13.84
C ASP A 87 11.57 -7.82 -12.40
N THR A 88 10.68 -8.20 -11.48
CA THR A 88 10.78 -8.05 -10.02
C THR A 88 10.22 -6.75 -9.43
N ILE A 89 8.90 -6.57 -9.49
CA ILE A 89 8.20 -5.78 -8.46
C ILE A 89 7.57 -6.78 -7.49
N ILE A 90 8.24 -7.01 -6.36
CA ILE A 90 7.63 -7.65 -5.19
C ILE A 90 6.76 -6.58 -4.53
N GLY A 91 5.44 -6.83 -4.47
CA GLY A 91 4.45 -5.96 -3.83
C GLY A 91 3.76 -6.65 -2.66
#